data_AF-A0A1V6UPA4-F1
#
_entry.id   AF-A0A1V6UPA4-F1
#
_cell.length_a   1.000
_cell.length_b   1.000
_cell.length_c   1.000
_cell.angle_alpha   90.00
_cell.angle_beta   90.00
_cell.angle_gamma   90.00
#
_symmetry.space_group_name_H-M   'P 1'
#
loop_
_entity.id
_entity.type
_entity.pdbx_description
1 polymer ?
#
loop_
_entity_poly.entity_id
_entity_poly.type
_entity_poly.pdbx_seq_one_letter_code
_entity_poly.pdbx_strand_id
1 'polypeptide(L)'
;MAQTRKNIIKKATMTNIPKTSKKAANRKVASKKSAHKKTTSKKTSSKMATNKPAAHPTVDVNKLFPPWGSEAALDQTANKEATDIIVAVYHDINTYCNIERLAGENLYSCREMLSNIRTFTERFVEREIGNYMACLESFKAEHGEFQPATPNSRFLEFVTGLGWKMFAICAHAEAFRRGIREASDRTWRFLIQKIEENTLSIEVYAHSRSLKWRNMIWIHQGYFIPGLPDMKTEIETYMQWKVDHPHHTVITLDGKLKEPTYKGKLQKHIDENMYDPKKWRGQKQDPTLRHMPNGSPANVGRNCAMCGSPASCDCRLASRAGELVELRDYPETGTGIRVLTRFNRGDILDIFAGELLPDSVENVYPLTQCDDEPYTSSDTARTLCTVCPHEFGNWTRYISHSCRPSTAFITRTIGNRVVCTVEAIRDIRPFEELTVSYGDKYWQNKNYECRCGHCDGSGTD
;
A
#
# COMPACT_ATOMS: atom_id res chain seq x y z
N MET A 1 -19.72 25.67 52.12
CA MET A 1 -20.83 26.66 52.10
C MET A 1 -21.24 26.83 50.65
N ALA A 2 -22.49 26.66 50.20
CA ALA A 2 -23.72 27.35 50.59
C ALA A 2 -23.67 28.85 50.18
N GLN A 3 -24.63 29.44 49.42
CA GLN A 3 -25.90 28.88 48.90
C GLN A 3 -26.45 29.63 47.64
N THR A 4 -27.21 28.89 46.84
CA THR A 4 -28.22 29.23 45.79
C THR A 4 -28.77 30.66 45.60
N ARG A 5 -29.06 31.00 44.32
CA ARG A 5 -30.41 31.30 43.74
C ARG A 5 -30.33 31.13 42.20
N LYS A 6 -31.11 30.29 41.50
CA LYS A 6 -32.57 30.05 41.35
C LYS A 6 -33.29 31.00 40.38
N ASN A 7 -33.72 30.47 39.22
CA ASN A 7 -35.06 30.57 38.60
C ASN A 7 -35.03 29.82 37.23
N ILE A 8 -36.10 29.24 36.66
CA ILE A 8 -37.31 28.54 37.16
C ILE A 8 -37.80 27.64 35.99
N ILE A 9 -38.46 26.50 36.24
CA ILE A 9 -38.90 25.54 35.21
C ILE A 9 -40.43 25.50 35.09
N LYS A 10 -40.98 25.29 33.89
CA LYS A 10 -42.35 24.79 33.67
C LYS A 10 -42.34 23.38 33.08
N LYS A 11 -43.29 22.55 33.51
CA LYS A 11 -43.47 21.14 33.12
C LYS A 11 -44.78 20.92 32.35
N ALA A 12 -44.77 19.93 31.45
CA ALA A 12 -45.89 19.04 31.11
C ALA A 12 -45.26 17.74 30.57
N THR A 13 -45.12 16.64 31.32
CA THR A 13 -46.12 15.70 31.87
C THR A 13 -46.71 14.77 30.78
N MET A 14 -46.48 13.45 30.93
CA MET A 14 -47.04 12.36 30.10
C MET A 14 -47.97 11.47 30.92
N THR A 15 -49.01 10.85 30.32
CA THR A 15 -49.63 9.60 30.82
C THR A 15 -50.50 8.86 29.78
N ASN A 16 -50.12 7.59 29.49
CA ASN A 16 -50.91 6.37 29.26
C ASN A 16 -52.33 6.36 28.58
N ILE A 17 -52.41 5.75 27.39
CA ILE A 17 -53.02 4.41 27.08
C ILE A 17 -54.33 4.04 27.84
N PRO A 18 -55.48 3.74 27.17
CA PRO A 18 -55.69 2.39 26.58
C PRO A 18 -56.61 2.19 25.33
N LYS A 19 -56.36 1.06 24.61
CA LYS A 19 -57.22 0.10 23.84
C LYS A 19 -58.65 0.55 23.36
N THR A 20 -59.18 0.22 22.16
CA THR A 20 -59.33 -1.14 21.53
C THR A 20 -59.78 -1.14 20.03
N SER A 21 -59.18 -2.02 19.20
CA SER A 21 -59.79 -2.71 18.01
C SER A 21 -60.21 -1.86 16.77
N LYS A 22 -60.42 -2.40 15.54
CA LYS A 22 -60.67 -3.79 15.07
C LYS A 22 -60.40 -3.93 13.54
N LYS A 23 -59.69 -5.00 13.12
CA LYS A 23 -59.66 -5.58 11.74
C LYS A 23 -59.10 -4.68 10.60
N ALA A 24 -58.68 -5.20 9.43
CA ALA A 24 -58.64 -6.59 8.94
C ALA A 24 -57.27 -6.95 8.31
N ALA A 25 -56.88 -8.23 8.39
CA ALA A 25 -55.78 -8.79 7.61
C ALA A 25 -56.36 -9.78 6.58
N ASN A 26 -55.68 -9.97 5.44
CA ASN A 26 -56.13 -10.90 4.40
C ASN A 26 -54.99 -11.85 4.00
N ARG A 27 -55.11 -13.13 4.38
CA ARG A 27 -54.12 -14.19 4.15
C ARG A 27 -54.87 -15.40 3.61
N LYS A 28 -54.72 -15.71 2.33
CA LYS A 28 -55.37 -16.87 1.69
C LYS A 28 -54.42 -18.06 1.63
N VAL A 29 -54.93 -19.25 1.97
CA VAL A 29 -54.26 -20.54 1.83
C VAL A 29 -55.22 -21.52 1.14
N ALA A 30 -54.63 -22.48 0.43
CA ALA A 30 -55.21 -23.44 -0.51
C ALA A 30 -56.54 -24.14 -0.14
N SER A 31 -57.21 -24.66 -1.18
CA SER A 31 -58.10 -25.83 -1.09
C SER A 31 -57.60 -26.94 -2.06
N LYS A 32 -58.10 -28.17 -1.88
CA LYS A 32 -57.72 -29.38 -2.64
C LYS A 32 -58.97 -30.20 -3.02
N LYS A 33 -58.93 -30.86 -4.20
CA LYS A 33 -59.71 -32.02 -4.72
C LYS A 33 -59.91 -31.83 -6.24
N SER A 34 -60.13 -32.83 -7.09
CA SER A 34 -59.84 -34.29 -7.10
C SER A 34 -60.24 -34.84 -8.49
N ALA A 35 -59.71 -35.95 -9.04
CA ALA A 35 -58.78 -36.95 -8.49
C ALA A 35 -57.60 -37.15 -9.49
N HIS A 36 -57.13 -38.32 -9.98
CA HIS A 36 -57.47 -39.75 -9.81
C HIS A 36 -56.18 -40.59 -9.63
N LYS A 37 -56.19 -41.88 -9.99
CA LYS A 37 -55.10 -42.85 -9.72
C LYS A 37 -55.03 -43.93 -10.80
N LYS A 38 -53.83 -44.20 -11.35
CA LYS A 38 -53.47 -45.51 -11.92
C LYS A 38 -52.03 -45.85 -11.53
N THR A 39 -51.80 -47.12 -11.22
CA THR A 39 -50.60 -47.62 -10.54
C THR A 39 -49.88 -48.66 -11.36
N THR A 40 -48.57 -48.54 -11.50
CA THR A 40 -47.65 -49.64 -11.79
C THR A 40 -46.40 -49.48 -10.94
N SER A 41 -45.88 -50.58 -10.39
CA SER A 41 -44.71 -50.57 -9.52
C SER A 41 -43.74 -51.67 -9.93
N LYS A 42 -42.45 -51.32 -10.11
CA LYS A 42 -41.29 -51.91 -9.41
C LYS A 42 -39.95 -51.51 -10.04
N LYS A 43 -39.03 -51.15 -9.13
CA LYS A 43 -37.57 -51.40 -9.12
C LYS A 43 -36.69 -51.07 -10.34
N THR A 44 -35.72 -50.19 -10.05
CA THR A 44 -34.29 -50.26 -10.42
C THR A 44 -33.90 -50.27 -11.90
N SER A 45 -33.42 -49.11 -12.36
CA SER A 45 -32.15 -49.03 -13.12
C SER A 45 -31.34 -47.85 -12.56
N SER A 46 -30.03 -48.00 -12.47
CA SER A 46 -29.13 -46.90 -12.10
C SER A 46 -28.93 -45.96 -13.29
N LYS A 47 -28.89 -44.66 -13.03
CA LYS A 47 -28.30 -43.69 -13.96
C LYS A 47 -27.27 -42.87 -13.21
N MET A 48 -26.01 -43.00 -13.64
CA MET A 48 -24.92 -42.20 -13.11
C MET A 48 -25.17 -40.74 -13.46
N ALA A 49 -25.17 -39.86 -12.46
CA ALA A 49 -25.07 -38.44 -12.71
C ALA A 49 -23.65 -38.16 -13.21
N THR A 50 -23.50 -37.92 -14.51
CA THR A 50 -22.20 -37.53 -15.08
C THR A 50 -21.87 -36.13 -14.61
N ASN A 51 -21.03 -36.01 -13.58
CA ASN A 51 -20.40 -34.75 -13.22
C ASN A 51 -19.61 -34.25 -14.44
N LYS A 52 -20.15 -33.25 -15.14
CA LYS A 52 -19.31 -32.38 -15.97
C LYS A 52 -18.42 -31.60 -15.01
N PRO A 53 -17.08 -31.66 -15.13
CA PRO A 53 -16.25 -30.70 -14.41
C PRO A 53 -16.64 -29.29 -14.86
N ALA A 54 -16.61 -28.33 -13.92
CA ALA A 54 -16.75 -26.93 -14.29
C ALA A 54 -15.63 -26.60 -15.29
N ALA A 55 -15.99 -26.01 -16.43
CA ALA A 55 -14.99 -25.66 -17.44
C ALA A 55 -14.04 -24.61 -16.82
N HIS A 56 -12.75 -24.96 -16.72
CA HIS A 56 -11.72 -23.96 -16.43
C HIS A 56 -11.87 -22.81 -17.43
N PRO A 57 -11.80 -21.54 -16.99
CA PRO A 57 -11.92 -20.41 -17.91
C PRO A 57 -10.83 -20.55 -18.97
N THR A 58 -11.24 -20.67 -20.24
CA THR A 58 -10.33 -20.90 -21.37
C THR A 58 -9.42 -19.70 -21.52
N VAL A 59 -8.19 -19.84 -21.03
CA VAL A 59 -7.16 -18.82 -21.11
C VAL A 59 -6.84 -18.57 -22.58
N ASP A 60 -7.18 -17.37 -23.07
CA ASP A 60 -6.78 -16.94 -24.41
C ASP A 60 -5.27 -16.72 -24.43
N VAL A 61 -4.56 -17.72 -24.93
CA VAL A 61 -3.10 -17.71 -25.04
C VAL A 61 -2.60 -16.57 -25.93
N ASN A 62 -3.37 -16.13 -26.94
CA ASN A 62 -2.99 -15.00 -27.80
C ASN A 62 -3.15 -13.65 -27.08
N LYS A 63 -3.97 -13.58 -26.04
CA LYS A 63 -4.12 -12.39 -25.18
C LYS A 63 -3.05 -12.30 -24.09
N LEU A 64 -2.47 -13.43 -23.66
CA LEU A 64 -1.32 -13.44 -22.75
C LEU A 64 0.02 -13.32 -23.50
N PHE A 65 0.12 -14.00 -24.64
CA PHE A 65 1.30 -14.12 -25.49
C PHE A 65 0.93 -13.71 -26.93
N PRO A 66 0.68 -12.41 -27.18
CA PRO A 66 0.40 -11.91 -28.53
C PRO A 66 1.55 -12.26 -29.50
N PRO A 67 1.25 -12.51 -30.79
CA PRO A 67 2.27 -12.89 -31.78
C PRO A 67 3.43 -11.90 -31.82
N TRP A 68 4.66 -12.41 -31.92
CA TRP A 68 5.86 -11.57 -31.91
C TRP A 68 5.84 -10.55 -33.05
N GLY A 69 6.15 -9.29 -32.74
CA GLY A 69 6.05 -8.17 -33.68
C GLY A 69 4.63 -7.63 -33.94
N SER A 70 3.57 -8.22 -33.37
CA SER A 70 2.22 -7.64 -33.44
C SER A 70 2.08 -6.40 -32.55
N GLU A 71 1.16 -5.50 -32.90
CA GLU A 71 0.85 -4.29 -32.12
C GLU A 71 0.61 -4.58 -30.63
N ALA A 72 -0.14 -5.63 -30.30
CA ALA A 72 -0.38 -6.03 -28.92
C ALA A 72 0.89 -6.48 -28.17
N ALA A 73 1.85 -7.12 -28.86
CA ALA A 73 3.14 -7.50 -28.27
C ALA A 73 4.06 -6.28 -28.08
N LEU A 74 4.02 -5.33 -29.02
CA LEU A 74 4.75 -4.06 -28.92
C LEU A 74 4.18 -3.19 -27.78
N ASP A 75 2.87 -3.10 -27.63
CA ASP A 75 2.22 -2.39 -26.52
C ASP A 75 2.47 -3.06 -25.17
N GLN A 76 2.39 -4.40 -25.10
CA GLN A 76 2.71 -5.15 -23.87
C GLN A 76 4.16 -4.91 -23.43
N THR A 77 5.10 -4.83 -24.38
CA THR A 77 6.51 -4.55 -24.12
C THR A 77 6.71 -3.11 -23.67
N ALA A 78 6.17 -2.14 -24.42
CA ALA A 78 6.28 -0.71 -24.12
C ALA A 78 5.62 -0.31 -22.79
N ASN A 79 4.45 -0.89 -22.47
CA ASN A 79 3.81 -0.68 -21.16
C ASN A 79 4.58 -1.35 -20.01
N LYS A 80 5.26 -2.48 -20.26
CA LYS A 80 6.17 -3.08 -19.26
C LYS A 80 7.37 -2.16 -19.01
N GLU A 81 8.03 -1.67 -20.05
CA GLU A 81 9.15 -0.72 -19.94
C GLU A 81 8.74 0.58 -19.24
N ALA A 82 7.56 1.14 -19.56
CA ALA A 82 7.01 2.29 -18.86
C ALA A 82 6.78 2.00 -17.37
N THR A 83 6.30 0.79 -17.05
CA THR A 83 6.14 0.31 -15.67
C THR A 83 7.50 0.14 -14.97
N ASP A 84 8.53 -0.33 -15.68
CA ASP A 84 9.91 -0.41 -15.16
C ASP A 84 10.47 0.99 -14.85
N ILE A 85 10.24 1.97 -15.72
CA ILE A 85 10.69 3.35 -15.52
C ILE A 85 9.98 3.99 -14.33
N ILE A 86 8.65 3.93 -14.21
CA ILE A 86 7.95 4.58 -13.07
C ILE A 86 8.29 3.94 -11.72
N VAL A 87 8.51 2.62 -11.65
CA VAL A 87 9.03 1.97 -10.43
C VAL A 87 10.41 2.52 -10.05
N ALA A 88 11.29 2.67 -11.05
CA ALA A 88 12.60 3.26 -10.83
C ALA A 88 12.51 4.76 -10.45
N VAL A 89 11.48 5.50 -10.87
CA VAL A 89 11.25 6.88 -10.38
C VAL A 89 11.02 6.94 -8.87
N TYR A 90 10.18 6.04 -8.30
CA TYR A 90 10.02 5.96 -6.85
C TYR A 90 11.34 5.59 -6.15
N HIS A 91 12.05 4.59 -6.68
CA HIS A 91 13.34 4.16 -6.14
C HIS A 91 14.37 5.30 -6.14
N ASP A 92 14.57 5.96 -7.27
CA ASP A 92 15.59 7.01 -7.42
C ASP A 92 15.28 8.24 -6.57
N ILE A 93 14.01 8.63 -6.43
CA ILE A 93 13.58 9.71 -5.51
C ILE A 93 13.92 9.33 -4.05
N ASN A 94 13.66 8.09 -3.65
CA ASN A 94 13.99 7.61 -2.32
C ASN A 94 15.50 7.55 -2.06
N THR A 95 16.26 7.09 -3.05
CA THR A 95 17.73 7.08 -3.02
C THR A 95 18.29 8.50 -2.93
N TYR A 96 17.77 9.45 -3.71
CA TYR A 96 18.16 10.87 -3.65
C TYR A 96 17.91 11.46 -2.25
N CYS A 97 16.71 11.31 -1.70
CA CYS A 97 16.37 11.85 -0.38
C CYS A 97 17.18 11.21 0.75
N ASN A 98 17.47 9.90 0.69
CA ASN A 98 18.31 9.24 1.68
C ASN A 98 19.79 9.66 1.57
N ILE A 99 20.34 9.81 0.36
CA ILE A 99 21.69 10.35 0.15
C ILE A 99 21.77 11.80 0.66
N GLU A 100 20.74 12.63 0.42
CA GLU A 100 20.71 14.00 0.91
C GLU A 100 20.71 14.07 2.45
N ARG A 101 19.92 13.22 3.11
CA ARG A 101 19.90 13.10 4.57
C ARG A 101 21.27 12.67 5.12
N LEU A 102 21.84 11.59 4.60
CA LEU A 102 23.14 11.04 5.03
C LEU A 102 24.31 12.00 4.78
N ALA A 103 24.25 12.81 3.73
CA ALA A 103 25.23 13.87 3.47
C ALA A 103 25.16 15.02 4.50
N GLY A 104 23.95 15.32 5.00
CA GLY A 104 23.72 16.24 6.12
C GLY A 104 24.24 15.71 7.45
N GLU A 105 24.23 14.38 7.63
CA GLU A 105 24.86 13.66 8.75
C GLU A 105 26.40 13.58 8.66
N ASN A 106 27.00 14.36 7.75
CA ASN A 106 28.46 14.53 7.54
C ASN A 106 29.23 13.31 7.00
N LEU A 107 28.54 12.30 6.47
CA LEU A 107 29.20 11.19 5.77
C LEU A 107 29.83 11.68 4.45
N TYR A 108 31.17 11.65 4.37
CA TYR A 108 31.94 12.29 3.30
C TYR A 108 31.58 11.76 1.89
N SER A 109 31.51 10.44 1.72
CA SER A 109 31.13 9.80 0.45
C SER A 109 29.72 10.19 -0.01
N CYS A 110 28.77 10.32 0.92
CA CYS A 110 27.41 10.76 0.61
C CYS A 110 27.37 12.22 0.12
N ARG A 111 28.27 13.09 0.57
CA ARG A 111 28.35 14.50 0.12
C ARG A 111 28.81 14.63 -1.33
N GLU A 112 29.85 13.89 -1.71
CA GLU A 112 30.31 13.85 -3.11
C GLU A 112 29.23 13.26 -4.03
N MET A 113 28.63 12.14 -3.61
CA MET A 113 27.54 11.48 -4.33
C MET A 113 26.33 12.41 -4.52
N LEU A 114 25.92 13.14 -3.47
CA LEU A 114 24.85 14.14 -3.55
C LEU A 114 25.19 15.26 -4.54
N SER A 115 26.42 15.78 -4.50
CA SER A 115 26.86 16.85 -5.39
C SER A 115 26.78 16.42 -6.85
N ASN A 116 27.25 15.20 -7.16
CA ASN A 116 27.18 14.63 -8.50
C ASN A 116 25.73 14.46 -8.99
N ILE A 117 24.85 13.87 -8.17
CA ILE A 117 23.44 13.63 -8.57
C ILE A 117 22.67 14.95 -8.74
N ARG A 118 22.95 15.97 -7.92
CA ARG A 118 22.42 17.33 -8.11
C ARG A 118 22.86 17.92 -9.44
N THR A 119 24.16 17.96 -9.73
CA THR A 119 24.68 18.51 -11.00
C THR A 119 24.18 17.74 -12.23
N PHE A 120 23.92 16.42 -12.14
CA PHE A 120 23.25 15.67 -13.21
C PHE A 120 21.76 16.03 -13.37
N THR A 121 21.08 16.43 -12.30
CA THR A 121 19.67 16.85 -12.31
C THR A 121 19.52 18.28 -12.83
N GLU A 122 20.35 19.20 -12.33
CA GLU A 122 20.40 20.62 -12.72
C GLU A 122 20.71 20.75 -14.21
N ARG A 123 21.83 20.17 -14.68
CA ARG A 123 22.22 20.19 -16.11
C ARG A 123 21.23 19.47 -17.03
N PHE A 124 20.42 18.56 -16.51
CA PHE A 124 19.34 17.95 -17.29
C PHE A 124 18.22 18.96 -17.52
N VAL A 125 17.73 19.63 -16.46
CA VAL A 125 16.67 20.64 -16.55
C VAL A 125 17.10 21.82 -17.43
N GLU A 126 18.31 22.35 -17.20
CA GLU A 126 18.89 23.43 -18.02
C GLU A 126 18.93 23.05 -19.51
N ARG A 127 19.34 21.80 -19.82
CA ARG A 127 19.46 21.33 -21.21
C ARG A 127 18.11 21.14 -21.87
N GLU A 128 17.10 20.54 -21.21
CA GLU A 128 15.79 20.35 -21.87
C GLU A 128 15.09 21.69 -22.14
N ILE A 129 15.22 22.67 -21.24
CA ILE A 129 14.77 24.05 -21.47
C ILE A 129 15.57 24.70 -22.61
N GLY A 130 16.90 24.58 -22.61
CA GLY A 130 17.77 25.15 -23.65
C GLY A 130 17.51 24.55 -25.05
N ASN A 131 17.36 23.23 -25.13
CA ASN A 131 16.98 22.52 -26.36
C ASN A 131 15.64 23.03 -26.90
N TYR A 132 14.65 23.22 -26.03
CA TYR A 132 13.33 23.73 -26.42
C TYR A 132 13.40 25.15 -26.96
N MET A 133 14.11 26.04 -26.28
CA MET A 133 14.31 27.43 -26.72
C MET A 133 15.06 27.50 -28.06
N ALA A 134 16.12 26.72 -28.25
CA ALA A 134 16.85 26.67 -29.51
C ALA A 134 15.98 26.18 -30.69
N CYS A 135 15.10 25.22 -30.46
CA CYS A 135 14.11 24.81 -31.47
C CYS A 135 13.14 25.95 -31.81
N LEU A 136 12.61 26.67 -30.82
CA LEU A 136 11.73 27.82 -31.06
C LEU A 136 12.43 28.94 -31.85
N GLU A 137 13.72 29.18 -31.61
CA GLU A 137 14.50 30.17 -32.35
C GLU A 137 14.69 29.77 -33.83
N SER A 138 14.94 28.48 -34.11
CA SER A 138 15.01 27.97 -35.50
C SER A 138 13.67 28.12 -36.23
N PHE A 139 12.57 27.63 -35.64
CA PHE A 139 11.23 27.75 -36.24
C PHE A 139 10.84 29.21 -36.52
N LYS A 140 11.19 30.13 -35.61
CA LYS A 140 10.95 31.56 -35.80
C LYS A 140 11.80 32.15 -36.93
N ALA A 141 13.05 31.72 -37.08
CA ALA A 141 13.92 32.15 -38.19
C ALA A 141 13.44 31.61 -39.55
N GLU A 142 12.87 30.40 -39.59
CA GLU A 142 12.39 29.74 -40.80
C GLU A 142 11.00 30.24 -41.27
N HIS A 143 10.12 30.65 -40.35
CA HIS A 143 8.73 31.00 -40.66
C HIS A 143 8.31 32.45 -40.30
N GLY A 144 9.18 33.24 -39.67
CA GLY A 144 8.96 34.66 -39.36
C GLY A 144 7.99 34.95 -38.20
N GLU A 145 6.94 34.15 -38.06
CA GLU A 145 5.95 34.22 -36.98
C GLU A 145 5.86 32.90 -36.17
N PHE A 146 5.23 32.97 -35.00
CA PHE A 146 4.94 31.80 -34.17
C PHE A 146 3.83 30.94 -34.80
N GLN A 147 4.22 29.87 -35.49
CA GLN A 147 3.30 28.82 -35.92
C GLN A 147 3.05 27.82 -34.77
N PRO A 148 1.81 27.38 -34.51
CA PRO A 148 1.51 26.31 -33.54
C PRO A 148 2.02 24.91 -33.95
N ALA A 149 2.83 24.81 -35.01
CA ALA A 149 3.60 23.62 -35.36
C ALA A 149 4.74 23.46 -34.34
N THR A 150 4.38 23.02 -33.13
CA THR A 150 5.27 22.86 -31.99
C THR A 150 6.47 21.95 -32.31
N PRO A 151 7.67 22.24 -31.78
CA PRO A 151 8.74 21.25 -31.77
C PRO A 151 8.24 19.96 -31.14
N ASN A 152 8.37 18.81 -31.85
CA ASN A 152 8.05 17.49 -31.30
C ASN A 152 9.04 17.13 -30.20
N SER A 153 8.81 17.69 -29.01
CA SER A 153 9.66 17.60 -27.84
C SER A 153 8.89 16.96 -26.70
N ARG A 154 9.41 15.85 -26.21
CA ARG A 154 8.86 15.13 -25.05
C ARG A 154 8.86 15.99 -23.78
N PHE A 155 9.76 16.96 -23.68
CA PHE A 155 9.75 17.96 -22.61
C PHE A 155 8.54 18.90 -22.70
N LEU A 156 8.21 19.39 -23.90
CA LEU A 156 7.00 20.19 -24.14
C LEU A 156 5.74 19.39 -23.79
N GLU A 157 5.62 18.18 -24.34
CA GLU A 157 4.51 17.25 -24.09
C GLU A 157 4.31 16.99 -22.59
N PHE A 158 5.40 16.70 -21.87
CA PHE A 158 5.34 16.45 -20.43
C PHE A 158 4.93 17.68 -19.62
N VAL A 159 5.56 18.85 -19.86
CA VAL A 159 5.29 20.06 -19.07
C VAL A 159 3.91 20.64 -19.37
N THR A 160 3.39 20.47 -20.59
CA THR A 160 2.01 20.87 -20.94
C THR A 160 0.95 19.91 -20.42
N GLY A 161 1.22 18.60 -20.40
CA GLY A 161 0.27 17.60 -19.90
C GLY A 161 0.27 17.44 -18.37
N LEU A 162 1.43 17.52 -17.73
CA LEU A 162 1.64 17.16 -16.31
C LEU A 162 2.25 18.27 -15.44
N GLY A 163 2.60 19.41 -16.02
CA GLY A 163 3.04 20.60 -15.27
C GLY A 163 4.50 20.58 -14.81
N TRP A 164 5.01 21.78 -14.47
CA TRP A 164 6.39 21.99 -14.05
C TRP A 164 6.76 21.27 -12.76
N LYS A 165 5.80 21.12 -11.83
CA LYS A 165 5.99 20.44 -10.56
C LYS A 165 6.25 18.94 -10.75
N MET A 166 5.45 18.27 -11.58
CA MET A 166 5.69 16.86 -11.88
C MET A 166 7.01 16.68 -12.62
N PHE A 167 7.33 17.56 -13.57
CA PHE A 167 8.62 17.53 -14.28
C PHE A 167 9.80 17.69 -13.31
N ALA A 168 9.75 18.66 -12.40
CA ALA A 168 10.79 18.92 -11.42
C ALA A 168 10.96 17.77 -10.40
N ILE A 169 9.87 17.12 -9.99
CA ILE A 169 9.93 15.90 -9.16
C ILE A 169 10.58 14.76 -9.94
N CYS A 170 10.04 14.41 -11.11
CA CYS A 170 10.53 13.30 -11.93
C CYS A 170 11.98 13.51 -12.41
N ALA A 171 12.42 14.75 -12.65
CA ALA A 171 13.80 15.07 -13.06
C ALA A 171 14.87 14.55 -12.08
N HIS A 172 14.54 14.34 -10.80
CA HIS A 172 15.47 13.76 -9.81
C HIS A 172 15.78 12.28 -10.08
N ALA A 173 14.88 11.56 -10.75
CA ALA A 173 15.08 10.16 -11.13
C ALA A 173 15.92 10.01 -12.40
N GLU A 174 16.93 9.14 -12.37
CA GLU A 174 17.70 8.81 -13.57
C GLU A 174 16.83 8.12 -14.60
N ALA A 175 15.97 7.19 -14.16
CA ALA A 175 15.07 6.47 -15.04
C ALA A 175 14.16 7.40 -15.87
N PHE A 176 13.73 8.53 -15.30
CA PHE A 176 12.98 9.55 -16.04
C PHE A 176 13.87 10.37 -16.99
N ARG A 177 15.02 10.87 -16.49
CA ARG A 177 16.01 11.61 -17.31
C ARG A 177 16.52 10.82 -18.52
N ARG A 178 16.47 9.49 -18.43
CA ARG A 178 16.75 8.56 -19.53
C ARG A 178 15.51 8.27 -20.35
N GLY A 179 14.36 7.96 -19.73
CA GLY A 179 13.09 7.67 -20.41
C GLY A 179 12.69 8.76 -21.42
N ILE A 180 12.80 10.04 -21.04
CA ILE A 180 12.51 11.18 -21.92
C ILE A 180 13.43 11.26 -23.15
N ARG A 181 14.64 10.68 -23.12
CA ARG A 181 15.65 10.73 -24.19
C ARG A 181 15.78 9.44 -25.00
N GLU A 182 15.63 8.29 -24.34
CA GLU A 182 16.06 6.97 -24.81
C GLU A 182 14.91 6.00 -25.05
N ALA A 183 13.74 6.22 -24.43
CA ALA A 183 12.59 5.32 -24.62
C ALA A 183 12.01 5.42 -26.04
N SER A 184 11.31 4.37 -26.50
CA SER A 184 10.49 4.45 -27.72
C SER A 184 9.30 5.40 -27.52
N ASP A 185 8.72 5.97 -28.58
CA ASP A 185 7.53 6.83 -28.47
C ASP A 185 6.31 6.08 -27.91
N ARG A 186 6.26 4.76 -28.12
CA ARG A 186 5.23 3.88 -27.54
C ARG A 186 5.43 3.75 -26.03
N THR A 187 6.67 3.52 -25.59
CA THR A 187 7.06 3.43 -24.17
C THR A 187 6.86 4.77 -23.46
N TRP A 188 7.23 5.88 -24.11
CA TRP A 188 7.08 7.23 -23.58
C TRP A 188 5.60 7.61 -23.37
N ARG A 189 4.71 7.28 -24.31
CA ARG A 189 3.26 7.49 -24.15
C ARG A 189 2.68 6.73 -22.96
N PHE A 190 3.05 5.45 -22.80
CA PHE A 190 2.65 4.69 -21.62
C PHE A 190 3.26 5.25 -20.33
N LEU A 191 4.46 5.83 -20.36
CA LEU A 191 5.09 6.46 -19.21
C LEU A 191 4.35 7.73 -18.76
N ILE A 192 3.97 8.62 -19.70
CA ILE A 192 3.13 9.79 -19.38
C ILE A 192 1.82 9.33 -18.73
N GLN A 193 1.10 8.38 -19.34
CA GLN A 193 -0.15 7.84 -18.78
C GLN A 193 0.06 7.25 -17.37
N LYS A 194 1.15 6.50 -17.14
CA LYS A 194 1.45 5.90 -15.82
C LYS A 194 1.80 6.95 -14.78
N ILE A 195 2.44 8.05 -15.16
CA ILE A 195 2.71 9.19 -14.25
C ILE A 195 1.41 9.95 -13.96
N GLU A 196 0.58 10.21 -14.97
CA GLU A 196 -0.74 10.84 -14.84
C GLU A 196 -1.61 10.09 -13.82
N GLU A 197 -1.81 8.78 -14.02
CA GLU A 197 -2.54 7.85 -13.13
C GLU A 197 -2.02 7.84 -11.68
N ASN A 198 -0.77 8.27 -11.46
CA ASN A 198 -0.09 8.25 -10.17
C ASN A 198 0.30 9.64 -9.66
N THR A 199 -0.18 10.74 -10.27
CA THR A 199 0.20 12.13 -9.97
C THR A 199 0.24 12.41 -8.46
N LEU A 200 -0.87 12.21 -7.76
CA LEU A 200 -0.98 12.43 -6.31
C LEU A 200 -0.06 11.51 -5.47
N SER A 201 0.19 10.29 -5.94
CA SER A 201 1.09 9.34 -5.29
C SER A 201 2.54 9.81 -5.38
N ILE A 202 3.00 10.20 -6.57
CA ILE A 202 4.35 10.74 -6.79
C ILE A 202 4.56 12.04 -5.99
N GLU A 203 3.56 12.92 -5.95
CA GLU A 203 3.59 14.12 -5.12
C GLU A 203 3.73 13.83 -3.63
N VAL A 204 2.86 12.97 -3.07
CA VAL A 204 2.91 12.58 -1.65
C VAL A 204 4.22 11.85 -1.34
N TYR A 205 4.73 11.03 -2.25
CA TYR A 205 5.97 10.29 -2.09
C TYR A 205 7.21 11.19 -2.03
N ALA A 206 7.26 12.21 -2.89
CA ALA A 206 8.30 13.24 -2.90
C ALA A 206 8.18 14.18 -1.68
N HIS A 207 6.95 14.59 -1.33
CA HIS A 207 6.66 15.50 -0.22
C HIS A 207 6.97 14.87 1.15
N SER A 208 6.54 13.63 1.37
CA SER A 208 6.83 12.85 2.59
C SER A 208 8.33 12.61 2.82
N ARG A 209 9.16 12.74 1.79
CA ARG A 209 10.63 12.65 1.84
C ARG A 209 11.32 14.01 1.73
N SER A 210 10.57 15.10 1.86
CA SER A 210 11.06 16.49 1.78
C SER A 210 11.87 16.82 0.52
N LEU A 211 11.54 16.22 -0.63
CA LEU A 211 12.24 16.42 -1.89
C LEU A 211 12.21 17.90 -2.30
N LYS A 212 13.40 18.52 -2.45
CA LYS A 212 13.57 19.97 -2.71
C LYS A 212 13.36 20.35 -4.19
N TRP A 213 12.36 19.76 -4.84
CA TRP A 213 12.18 19.82 -6.30
C TRP A 213 12.08 21.23 -6.87
N ARG A 214 11.51 22.19 -6.12
CA ARG A 214 11.42 23.60 -6.53
C ARG A 214 12.77 24.21 -6.86
N ASN A 215 13.85 23.80 -6.21
CA ASN A 215 15.18 24.37 -6.43
C ASN A 215 15.62 24.26 -7.90
N MET A 216 15.19 23.20 -8.60
CA MET A 216 15.54 22.95 -10.01
C MET A 216 14.83 23.90 -10.98
N ILE A 217 13.67 24.47 -10.61
CA ILE A 217 12.91 25.41 -11.45
C ILE A 217 12.95 26.86 -10.93
N TRP A 218 13.29 27.07 -9.65
CA TRP A 218 13.44 28.39 -9.03
C TRP A 218 14.42 29.30 -9.79
N ILE A 219 15.49 28.71 -10.34
CA ILE A 219 16.48 29.42 -11.17
C ILE A 219 15.90 29.95 -12.50
N HIS A 220 14.78 29.38 -12.96
CA HIS A 220 14.12 29.75 -14.22
C HIS A 220 12.86 30.62 -14.02
N GLN A 221 12.46 30.91 -12.78
CA GLN A 221 11.17 31.57 -12.46
C GLN A 221 10.93 32.94 -13.15
N GLY A 222 12.00 33.65 -13.53
CA GLY A 222 11.94 34.96 -14.17
C GLY A 222 11.85 34.91 -15.70
N TYR A 223 11.91 33.73 -16.31
CA TYR A 223 11.95 33.54 -17.75
C TYR A 223 10.60 33.07 -18.28
N PHE A 224 9.93 33.92 -19.05
CA PHE A 224 8.79 33.48 -19.86
C PHE A 224 9.28 32.57 -20.98
N ILE A 225 8.85 31.31 -20.97
CA ILE A 225 9.16 30.32 -22.01
C ILE A 225 7.92 30.20 -22.91
N PRO A 226 7.96 30.66 -24.17
CA PRO A 226 6.78 30.65 -25.05
C PRO A 226 6.21 29.25 -25.22
N GLY A 227 4.88 29.12 -25.19
CA GLY A 227 4.19 27.84 -25.38
C GLY A 227 4.13 26.92 -24.16
N LEU A 228 4.80 27.27 -23.05
CA LEU A 228 4.69 26.53 -21.78
C LEU A 228 3.79 27.24 -20.76
N PRO A 229 3.21 26.52 -19.78
CA PRO A 229 2.52 27.12 -18.64
C PRO A 229 3.46 28.00 -17.80
N ASP A 230 2.89 28.94 -17.03
CA ASP A 230 3.66 29.69 -16.04
C ASP A 230 4.12 28.78 -14.87
N MET A 231 5.42 28.71 -14.62
CA MET A 231 6.00 27.93 -13.52
C MET A 231 5.84 28.61 -12.15
N LYS A 232 5.54 29.91 -12.10
CA LYS A 232 5.45 30.67 -10.85
C LYS A 232 4.41 30.09 -9.89
N THR A 233 3.24 29.72 -10.40
CA THR A 233 2.16 29.10 -9.60
C THR A 233 2.63 27.81 -8.93
N GLU A 234 3.39 26.98 -9.63
CA GLU A 234 3.91 25.70 -9.11
C GLU A 234 5.02 25.92 -8.08
N ILE A 235 5.85 26.95 -8.29
CA ILE A 235 6.88 27.39 -7.35
C ILE A 235 6.24 27.88 -6.04
N GLU A 236 5.26 28.78 -6.12
CA GLU A 236 4.60 29.38 -4.95
C GLU A 236 3.65 28.41 -4.23
N THR A 237 3.04 27.45 -4.94
CA THR A 237 2.11 26.48 -4.36
C THR A 237 2.84 25.38 -3.59
N TYR A 238 2.95 25.53 -2.26
CA TYR A 238 3.46 24.49 -1.37
C TYR A 238 2.36 23.57 -0.81
N MET A 239 2.61 22.25 -0.75
CA MET A 239 1.71 21.31 -0.06
C MET A 239 1.88 21.50 1.46
N GLN A 240 1.06 22.37 2.05
CA GLN A 240 1.15 22.78 3.47
C GLN A 240 0.85 21.65 4.48
N TRP A 241 0.58 20.43 4.01
CA TRP A 241 0.36 19.25 4.83
C TRP A 241 1.65 18.81 5.53
N LYS A 242 1.64 18.67 6.86
CA LYS A 242 2.79 18.18 7.62
C LYS A 242 2.88 16.66 7.51
N VAL A 243 4.05 16.13 7.16
CA VAL A 243 4.32 14.69 7.15
C VAL A 243 5.49 14.40 8.08
N ASP A 244 5.21 13.79 9.25
CA ASP A 244 6.25 13.30 10.16
C ASP A 244 6.80 11.93 9.77
N HIS A 245 6.01 11.14 9.01
CA HIS A 245 6.40 9.84 8.46
C HIS A 245 5.55 9.53 7.24
N PRO A 246 6.05 8.86 6.18
CA PRO A 246 5.24 8.50 5.01
C PRO A 246 3.94 7.79 5.38
N HIS A 247 3.98 6.87 6.36
CA HIS A 247 2.83 6.11 6.85
C HIS A 247 1.87 6.89 7.79
N HIS A 248 2.04 8.21 7.90
CA HIS A 248 1.04 9.11 8.51
C HIS A 248 0.16 9.82 7.47
N THR A 249 0.33 9.53 6.17
CA THR A 249 -0.52 10.06 5.09
C THR A 249 -1.27 8.93 4.40
N VAL A 250 -2.60 9.02 4.32
CA VAL A 250 -3.45 8.12 3.53
C VAL A 250 -4.05 8.90 2.36
N ILE A 251 -3.92 8.36 1.14
CA ILE A 251 -4.60 8.88 -0.05
C ILE A 251 -6.05 8.37 -0.06
N THR A 252 -7.03 9.25 -0.07
CA THR A 252 -8.46 8.89 -0.04
C THR A 252 -9.03 8.61 -1.43
N LEU A 253 -10.20 7.96 -1.50
CA LEU A 253 -10.90 7.64 -2.75
C LEU A 253 -11.26 8.89 -3.58
N ASP A 254 -11.48 10.02 -2.92
CA ASP A 254 -11.80 11.32 -3.53
C ASP A 254 -10.56 12.21 -3.76
N GLY A 255 -9.36 11.62 -3.76
CA GLY A 255 -8.11 12.31 -4.11
C GLY A 255 -7.61 13.30 -3.07
N LYS A 256 -8.04 13.17 -1.81
CA LYS A 256 -7.56 13.98 -0.68
C LYS A 256 -6.55 13.21 0.17
N LEU A 257 -6.00 13.89 1.17
CA LEU A 257 -5.14 13.30 2.20
C LEU A 257 -5.86 13.28 3.54
N LYS A 258 -5.62 12.23 4.34
CA LYS A 258 -6.02 12.16 5.75
C LYS A 258 -4.91 11.56 6.61
N GLU A 259 -4.88 11.93 7.89
CA GLU A 259 -4.07 11.24 8.90
C GLU A 259 -4.78 9.94 9.35
N PRO A 260 -4.05 8.83 9.56
CA PRO A 260 -4.61 7.65 10.19
C PRO A 260 -4.71 7.83 11.70
N THR A 261 -5.93 7.74 12.24
CA THR A 261 -6.19 7.99 13.66
C THR A 261 -6.84 6.81 14.38
N TYR A 262 -6.47 6.65 15.65
CA TYR A 262 -7.03 5.67 16.58
C TYR A 262 -7.48 6.42 17.85
N LYS A 263 -8.75 6.24 18.24
CA LYS A 263 -9.38 6.93 19.39
C LYS A 263 -9.15 8.45 19.40
N GLY A 264 -9.17 9.07 18.21
CA GLY A 264 -9.01 10.51 18.02
C GLY A 264 -7.57 11.03 18.09
N LYS A 265 -6.55 10.16 18.05
CA LYS A 265 -5.13 10.52 18.01
C LYS A 265 -4.46 9.93 16.77
N LEU A 266 -3.44 10.61 16.23
CA LEU A 266 -2.56 10.07 15.19
C LEU A 266 -1.93 8.74 15.65
N GLN A 267 -1.99 7.72 14.79
CA GLN A 267 -1.32 6.43 15.03
C GLN A 267 0.18 6.54 14.74
N LYS A 268 1.02 6.06 15.66
CA LYS A 268 2.47 6.24 15.64
C LYS A 268 3.17 5.11 14.90
N HIS A 269 4.15 5.45 14.06
CA HIS A 269 5.10 4.50 13.47
C HIS A 269 6.11 3.98 14.52
N ILE A 270 6.48 2.70 14.43
CA ILE A 270 7.56 2.03 15.17
C ILE A 270 8.18 0.92 14.30
N ASP A 271 9.49 0.71 14.37
CA ASP A 271 10.20 -0.29 13.56
C ASP A 271 10.43 -1.63 14.28
N GLU A 272 10.48 -1.65 15.61
CA GLU A 272 10.56 -2.85 16.44
C GLU A 272 9.35 -2.97 17.39
N ASN A 273 9.00 -4.20 17.76
CA ASN A 273 7.92 -4.50 18.71
C ASN A 273 8.19 -3.91 20.12
N MET A 274 7.16 -3.29 20.72
CA MET A 274 7.25 -2.63 22.02
C MET A 274 6.82 -3.54 23.18
N TYR A 275 7.62 -3.63 24.24
CA TYR A 275 7.32 -4.38 25.46
C TYR A 275 7.34 -3.49 26.71
N ASP A 276 6.26 -3.53 27.51
CA ASP A 276 6.16 -2.85 28.81
C ASP A 276 5.87 -3.88 29.93
N PRO A 277 6.85 -4.15 30.83
CA PRO A 277 6.67 -5.03 32.01
C PRO A 277 5.42 -4.75 32.85
N LYS A 278 4.94 -3.50 32.89
CA LYS A 278 3.76 -3.11 33.67
C LYS A 278 2.47 -3.72 33.12
N LYS A 279 2.40 -3.92 31.79
CA LYS A 279 1.26 -4.58 31.12
C LYS A 279 1.26 -6.10 31.32
N TRP A 280 2.38 -6.67 31.75
CA TRP A 280 2.61 -8.11 31.95
C TRP A 280 2.58 -8.54 33.43
N ARG A 281 1.74 -7.89 34.26
CA ARG A 281 1.55 -8.18 35.69
C ARG A 281 2.86 -8.19 36.52
N GLY A 282 3.92 -7.51 36.06
CA GLY A 282 5.22 -7.47 36.72
C GLY A 282 6.23 -8.55 36.28
N GLN A 283 5.90 -9.38 35.30
CA GLN A 283 6.90 -10.14 34.54
C GLN A 283 7.91 -9.14 33.96
N LYS A 284 9.21 -9.41 34.15
CA LYS A 284 10.30 -8.48 33.77
C LYS A 284 10.94 -8.79 32.41
N GLN A 285 10.48 -9.84 31.73
CA GLN A 285 11.07 -10.36 30.52
C GLN A 285 10.05 -10.40 29.39
N ASP A 286 10.44 -9.78 28.28
CA ASP A 286 9.79 -9.85 26.98
C ASP A 286 9.69 -11.32 26.52
N PRO A 287 8.48 -11.85 26.26
CA PRO A 287 8.27 -13.26 25.98
C PRO A 287 8.84 -13.70 24.63
N THR A 288 9.25 -12.76 23.77
CA THR A 288 9.84 -13.06 22.46
C THR A 288 11.35 -13.28 22.51
N LEU A 289 12.02 -12.92 23.62
CA LEU A 289 13.47 -13.04 23.73
C LEU A 289 13.92 -14.50 23.89
N ARG A 290 14.86 -14.91 23.02
CA ARG A 290 15.47 -16.26 23.04
C ARG A 290 16.30 -16.55 24.30
N HIS A 291 16.70 -15.51 25.04
CA HIS A 291 17.54 -15.58 26.23
C HIS A 291 16.99 -14.68 27.34
N MET A 292 17.12 -15.12 28.59
CA MET A 292 16.76 -14.39 29.79
C MET A 292 17.78 -13.26 30.07
N PRO A 293 17.46 -12.22 30.87
CA PRO A 293 18.39 -11.12 31.17
C PRO A 293 19.71 -11.51 31.88
N ASN A 294 19.82 -12.72 32.43
CA ASN A 294 21.04 -13.28 33.02
C ASN A 294 21.90 -14.07 32.00
N GLY A 295 21.52 -14.10 30.72
CA GLY A 295 22.21 -14.82 29.66
C GLY A 295 21.87 -16.31 29.52
N SER A 296 20.98 -16.89 30.35
CA SER A 296 20.54 -18.27 30.13
C SER A 296 19.54 -18.36 28.96
N PRO A 297 19.42 -19.52 28.27
CA PRO A 297 18.37 -19.72 27.27
C PRO A 297 16.98 -19.54 27.88
N ALA A 298 16.06 -18.95 27.12
CA ALA A 298 14.64 -18.84 27.49
C ALA A 298 13.81 -20.02 26.95
N ASN A 299 14.42 -20.91 26.17
CA ASN A 299 13.75 -21.93 25.35
C ASN A 299 12.62 -21.30 24.53
N VAL A 300 12.95 -20.23 23.78
CA VAL A 300 12.06 -19.49 22.87
C VAL A 300 12.78 -19.41 21.52
N GLY A 301 12.08 -19.74 20.44
CA GLY A 301 12.59 -19.73 19.07
C GLY A 301 13.59 -20.86 18.75
N ARG A 302 13.84 -21.02 17.45
CA ARG A 302 14.80 -21.98 16.89
C ARG A 302 16.10 -21.28 16.46
N ASN A 303 16.82 -21.82 15.48
CA ASN A 303 17.94 -21.14 14.84
C ASN A 303 17.50 -19.85 14.13
N CYS A 304 18.32 -18.80 14.19
CA CYS A 304 18.06 -17.51 13.54
C CYS A 304 17.89 -17.68 12.01
N ALA A 305 16.76 -17.23 11.46
CA ALA A 305 16.43 -17.36 10.05
C ALA A 305 17.38 -16.59 9.09
N MET A 306 18.12 -15.61 9.60
CA MET A 306 19.04 -14.78 8.80
C MET A 306 20.47 -15.34 8.69
N CYS A 307 20.94 -16.11 9.69
CA CYS A 307 22.34 -16.56 9.78
C CYS A 307 22.52 -18.01 10.25
N GLY A 308 21.42 -18.74 10.50
CA GLY A 308 21.45 -20.13 10.98
C GLY A 308 21.86 -20.32 12.45
N SER A 309 22.17 -19.26 13.20
CA SER A 309 22.71 -19.37 14.57
C SER A 309 21.72 -20.01 15.57
N PRO A 310 22.09 -21.12 16.25
CA PRO A 310 21.29 -21.69 17.34
C PRO A 310 21.36 -20.85 18.63
N ALA A 311 22.34 -19.96 18.76
CA ALA A 311 22.42 -18.97 19.84
C ALA A 311 21.82 -17.61 19.40
N SER A 312 21.51 -16.74 20.36
CA SER A 312 21.18 -15.32 20.08
C SER A 312 22.30 -14.65 19.29
N CYS A 313 21.92 -13.75 18.39
CA CYS A 313 22.84 -12.96 17.58
C CYS A 313 22.20 -11.60 17.21
N ASP A 314 23.01 -10.64 16.79
CA ASP A 314 22.55 -9.25 16.57
C ASP A 314 21.91 -9.00 15.19
N CYS A 315 21.55 -10.05 14.45
CA CYS A 315 20.77 -9.91 13.23
C CYS A 315 19.49 -9.09 13.47
N ARG A 316 19.16 -8.23 12.51
CA ARG A 316 17.87 -7.54 12.39
C ARG A 316 17.35 -7.73 10.97
N LEU A 317 16.04 -7.66 10.81
CA LEU A 317 15.44 -7.48 9.50
C LEU A 317 15.44 -5.99 9.19
N ALA A 318 16.07 -5.57 8.09
CA ALA A 318 15.81 -4.26 7.52
C ALA A 318 14.50 -4.32 6.72
N SER A 319 13.61 -3.34 6.89
CA SER A 319 12.38 -3.27 6.09
C SER A 319 12.73 -3.19 4.60
N ARG A 320 12.14 -4.09 3.81
CA ARG A 320 12.34 -4.16 2.36
C ARG A 320 11.23 -3.44 1.59
N ALA A 321 10.04 -3.33 2.21
CA ALA A 321 8.88 -2.70 1.59
C ALA A 321 8.51 -1.34 2.19
N GLY A 322 8.95 -0.99 3.40
CA GLY A 322 8.48 0.20 4.12
C GLY A 322 8.72 1.53 3.38
N GLU A 323 9.80 1.67 2.61
CA GLU A 323 10.03 2.86 1.79
C GLU A 323 9.34 2.81 0.42
N LEU A 324 8.75 1.68 0.03
CA LEU A 324 8.22 1.41 -1.32
C LEU A 324 6.74 0.94 -1.27
N VAL A 325 6.00 1.43 -0.29
CA VAL A 325 4.54 1.30 -0.14
C VAL A 325 3.90 2.66 0.18
N GLU A 326 2.59 2.76 -0.05
CA GLU A 326 1.75 3.88 0.41
C GLU A 326 0.44 3.38 1.04
N LEU A 327 -0.17 4.20 1.89
CA LEU A 327 -1.50 3.93 2.45
C LEU A 327 -2.54 4.56 1.53
N ARG A 328 -3.57 3.80 1.16
CA ARG A 328 -4.63 4.26 0.26
C ARG A 328 -5.97 3.70 0.66
N ASP A 329 -7.04 4.48 0.51
CA ASP A 329 -8.40 3.95 0.67
C ASP A 329 -8.82 3.11 -0.54
N TYR A 330 -9.42 1.97 -0.24
CA TYR A 330 -10.05 1.04 -1.18
C TYR A 330 -11.56 0.96 -0.86
N PRO A 331 -12.45 0.84 -1.87
CA PRO A 331 -13.90 1.08 -1.68
C PRO A 331 -14.58 0.22 -0.60
N GLU A 332 -14.16 -1.04 -0.47
CA GLU A 332 -14.84 -2.04 0.37
C GLU A 332 -14.01 -2.53 1.56
N THR A 333 -12.70 -2.25 1.57
CA THR A 333 -11.74 -2.67 2.62
C THR A 333 -11.24 -1.51 3.49
N GLY A 334 -11.41 -0.25 3.08
CA GLY A 334 -10.94 0.92 3.82
C GLY A 334 -9.48 1.25 3.54
N THR A 335 -8.73 1.73 4.54
CA THR A 335 -7.30 2.02 4.40
C THR A 335 -6.50 0.73 4.22
N GLY A 336 -6.11 0.45 2.98
CA GLY A 336 -5.20 -0.64 2.59
C GLY A 336 -3.77 -0.14 2.29
N ILE A 337 -2.92 -1.04 1.79
CA ILE A 337 -1.54 -0.75 1.38
C ILE A 337 -1.37 -1.00 -0.12
N ARG A 338 -0.88 -0.01 -0.86
CA ARG A 338 -0.49 -0.14 -2.26
C ARG A 338 1.03 -0.23 -2.38
N VAL A 339 1.55 -1.18 -3.17
CA VAL A 339 3.00 -1.25 -3.46
C VAL A 339 3.41 -0.27 -4.55
N LEU A 340 4.62 0.26 -4.46
CA LEU A 340 5.22 1.18 -5.45
C LEU A 340 6.35 0.52 -6.25
N THR A 341 6.65 -0.75 -5.95
CA THR A 341 7.70 -1.56 -6.59
C THR A 341 7.25 -3.01 -6.80
N ARG A 342 8.17 -3.87 -7.24
CA ARG A 342 7.97 -5.33 -7.33
C ARG A 342 8.54 -6.06 -6.13
N PHE A 343 7.85 -7.10 -5.71
CA PHE A 343 8.37 -8.10 -4.78
C PHE A 343 8.19 -9.49 -5.40
N ASN A 344 9.19 -10.35 -5.22
CA ASN A 344 9.21 -11.72 -5.70
C ASN A 344 8.65 -12.66 -4.63
N ARG A 345 8.14 -13.82 -5.05
CA ARG A 345 7.77 -14.90 -4.13
C ARG A 345 8.95 -15.30 -3.23
N GLY A 346 8.71 -15.31 -1.91
CA GLY A 346 9.72 -15.58 -0.88
C GLY A 346 10.40 -14.34 -0.32
N ASP A 347 10.09 -13.13 -0.82
CA ASP A 347 10.58 -11.89 -0.23
C ASP A 347 9.95 -11.65 1.15
N ILE A 348 10.80 -11.52 2.18
CA ILE A 348 10.42 -10.95 3.47
C ILE A 348 10.31 -9.43 3.30
N LEU A 349 9.13 -8.88 3.56
CA LEU A 349 8.81 -7.47 3.31
C LEU A 349 9.11 -6.60 4.53
N ASP A 350 8.66 -7.03 5.71
CA ASP A 350 8.86 -6.35 7.01
C ASP A 350 8.46 -7.29 8.18
N ILE A 351 8.62 -6.82 9.42
CA ILE A 351 8.03 -7.40 10.64
C ILE A 351 6.62 -6.81 10.85
N PHE A 352 5.68 -7.61 11.34
CA PHE A 352 4.41 -7.11 11.87
C PHE A 352 4.65 -6.50 13.26
N ALA A 353 4.73 -5.17 13.33
CA ALA A 353 5.17 -4.45 14.52
C ALA A 353 4.00 -3.81 15.28
N GLY A 354 3.98 -3.97 16.61
CA GLY A 354 3.00 -3.40 17.54
C GLY A 354 3.42 -3.46 19.00
N GLU A 355 2.48 -3.22 19.92
CA GLU A 355 2.70 -3.49 21.35
C GLU A 355 2.54 -4.98 21.66
N LEU A 356 3.48 -5.57 22.40
CA LEU A 356 3.42 -6.95 22.88
C LEU A 356 2.61 -7.02 24.17
N LEU A 357 1.44 -7.64 24.12
CA LEU A 357 0.50 -7.80 25.24
C LEU A 357 0.24 -9.30 25.51
N PRO A 358 -0.15 -9.70 26.73
CA PRO A 358 -0.49 -11.10 27.01
C PRO A 358 -1.75 -11.52 26.23
N ASP A 359 -2.80 -10.69 26.30
CA ASP A 359 -4.11 -10.90 25.71
C ASP A 359 -4.43 -9.79 24.68
N SER A 360 -5.34 -10.04 23.74
CA SER A 360 -5.81 -9.02 22.80
C SER A 360 -6.67 -7.96 23.49
N VAL A 361 -6.35 -6.67 23.31
CA VAL A 361 -7.12 -5.55 23.88
C VAL A 361 -8.32 -5.13 23.04
N GLU A 362 -8.39 -5.56 21.77
CA GLU A 362 -9.48 -5.28 20.83
C GLU A 362 -9.64 -6.44 19.81
N ASN A 363 -10.67 -6.36 18.95
CA ASN A 363 -11.07 -7.45 18.04
C ASN A 363 -10.59 -7.29 16.58
N VAL A 364 -9.91 -6.19 16.25
CA VAL A 364 -9.49 -5.82 14.88
C VAL A 364 -8.05 -5.35 14.93
N TYR A 365 -7.16 -5.96 14.12
CA TYR A 365 -5.69 -5.83 14.09
C TYR A 365 -4.81 -6.74 14.98
N PRO A 366 -5.18 -7.20 16.20
CA PRO A 366 -4.29 -8.06 16.98
C PRO A 366 -3.95 -9.38 16.30
N LEU A 367 -2.67 -9.75 16.38
CA LEU A 367 -2.14 -11.01 15.87
C LEU A 367 -1.50 -11.81 17.01
N THR A 368 -2.01 -13.02 17.26
CA THR A 368 -1.40 -13.96 18.20
C THR A 368 -0.05 -14.44 17.64
N GLN A 369 1.03 -14.17 18.35
CA GLN A 369 2.36 -14.64 17.99
C GLN A 369 2.68 -15.89 18.80
N CYS A 370 2.73 -17.03 18.12
CA CYS A 370 3.22 -18.29 18.66
C CYS A 370 4.75 -18.36 18.56
N ASP A 371 5.33 -19.42 19.11
CA ASP A 371 6.74 -19.72 19.01
C ASP A 371 7.12 -20.35 17.64
N ASP A 372 8.40 -20.25 17.28
CA ASP A 372 8.97 -20.76 16.03
C ASP A 372 9.42 -22.23 16.19
N GLU A 373 8.50 -23.11 16.58
CA GLU A 373 8.76 -24.54 16.77
C GLU A 373 8.47 -25.37 15.49
N PRO A 374 9.40 -26.23 15.02
CA PRO A 374 9.29 -26.87 13.70
C PRO A 374 8.32 -28.05 13.58
N TYR A 375 7.62 -28.47 14.66
CA TYR A 375 6.77 -29.68 14.66
C TYR A 375 5.39 -29.53 15.29
N THR A 376 5.03 -28.34 15.77
CA THR A 376 3.68 -28.08 16.30
C THR A 376 2.71 -27.69 15.18
N SER A 377 1.53 -28.31 15.16
CA SER A 377 0.38 -27.74 14.46
C SER A 377 0.02 -26.38 15.09
N SER A 378 -0.67 -25.50 14.36
CA SER A 378 -1.01 -24.15 14.88
C SER A 378 -1.95 -24.15 16.10
N ASP A 379 -2.53 -25.30 16.46
CA ASP A 379 -3.30 -25.52 17.69
C ASP A 379 -2.46 -26.02 18.88
N THR A 380 -1.20 -26.41 18.65
CA THR A 380 -0.27 -26.92 19.68
C THR A 380 0.97 -26.03 19.87
N ALA A 381 1.21 -25.08 18.97
CA ALA A 381 2.29 -24.11 19.09
C ALA A 381 2.11 -23.21 20.33
N ARG A 382 3.16 -23.02 21.11
CA ARG A 382 3.11 -22.18 22.32
C ARG A 382 2.88 -20.71 21.96
N THR A 383 1.76 -20.14 22.39
CA THR A 383 1.56 -18.68 22.36
C THR A 383 2.60 -17.96 23.22
N LEU A 384 3.31 -16.99 22.64
CA LEU A 384 4.24 -16.13 23.37
C LEU A 384 3.56 -14.82 23.82
N CYS A 385 2.79 -14.21 22.92
CA CYS A 385 2.11 -12.92 23.14
C CYS A 385 1.07 -12.63 22.05
N THR A 386 0.34 -11.53 22.21
CA THR A 386 -0.44 -10.89 21.15
C THR A 386 0.22 -9.58 20.71
N VAL A 387 0.52 -9.42 19.42
CA VAL A 387 1.00 -8.16 18.83
C VAL A 387 -0.19 -7.25 18.53
N CYS A 388 -0.21 -6.06 19.11
CA CYS A 388 -1.35 -5.13 19.09
C CYS A 388 -0.94 -3.77 18.47
N PRO A 389 -1.15 -3.53 17.15
CA PRO A 389 -0.54 -2.40 16.43
C PRO A 389 -1.37 -1.10 16.41
N HIS A 390 -2.23 -0.86 17.43
CA HIS A 390 -3.31 0.15 17.36
C HIS A 390 -2.81 1.59 17.49
N GLU A 391 -2.19 1.93 18.63
CA GLU A 391 -1.61 3.27 18.84
C GLU A 391 -0.18 3.33 18.31
N PHE A 392 0.55 2.22 18.33
CA PHE A 392 1.93 2.07 17.87
C PHE A 392 2.01 0.87 16.92
N GLY A 393 2.49 1.07 15.69
CA GLY A 393 2.80 -0.01 14.74
C GLY A 393 3.38 0.52 13.43
N ASN A 394 3.97 -0.33 12.59
CA ASN A 394 4.39 0.06 11.23
C ASN A 394 3.23 -0.08 10.20
N TRP A 395 3.54 0.13 8.93
CA TRP A 395 2.58 0.07 7.81
C TRP A 395 1.84 -1.27 7.68
N THR A 396 2.41 -2.38 8.16
CA THR A 396 1.85 -3.73 8.02
C THR A 396 0.47 -3.90 8.65
N ARG A 397 0.10 -3.02 9.60
CA ARG A 397 -1.24 -3.00 10.22
C ARG A 397 -2.39 -2.71 9.24
N TYR A 398 -2.10 -2.18 8.05
CA TYR A 398 -3.10 -1.87 7.01
C TYR A 398 -3.12 -2.90 5.86
N ILE A 399 -2.50 -4.08 6.03
CA ILE A 399 -2.58 -5.14 5.02
C ILE A 399 -3.99 -5.75 5.07
N SER A 400 -4.81 -5.44 4.07
CA SER A 400 -6.21 -5.87 3.97
C SER A 400 -6.37 -7.40 3.87
N HIS A 401 -7.58 -7.91 4.13
CA HIS A 401 -7.88 -9.30 3.87
C HIS A 401 -8.10 -9.60 2.37
N SER A 402 -7.56 -10.72 1.89
CA SER A 402 -8.04 -11.39 0.67
C SER A 402 -8.07 -12.91 0.83
N CYS A 403 -9.09 -13.56 0.23
CA CYS A 403 -9.13 -15.01 0.04
C CYS A 403 -8.13 -15.50 -1.03
N ARG A 404 -7.58 -14.58 -1.83
CA ARG A 404 -6.47 -14.83 -2.78
C ARG A 404 -5.34 -13.83 -2.49
N PRO A 405 -4.62 -13.99 -1.36
CA PRO A 405 -3.69 -12.98 -0.87
C PRO A 405 -2.41 -12.85 -1.71
N SER A 406 -1.70 -11.74 -1.50
CA SER A 406 -0.33 -11.53 -1.98
C SER A 406 0.73 -11.91 -0.93
N THR A 407 0.39 -11.86 0.36
CA THR A 407 1.32 -12.14 1.47
C THR A 407 0.76 -13.13 2.49
N ALA A 408 1.64 -13.62 3.36
CA ALA A 408 1.31 -14.38 4.57
C ALA A 408 2.02 -13.76 5.80
N PHE A 409 1.38 -13.92 6.97
CA PHE A 409 2.03 -13.76 8.27
C PHE A 409 2.75 -15.06 8.64
N ILE A 410 4.05 -14.99 8.96
CA ILE A 410 4.88 -16.15 9.26
C ILE A 410 5.68 -15.88 10.54
N THR A 411 5.70 -16.84 11.48
CA THR A 411 6.53 -16.74 12.68
C THR A 411 7.98 -17.07 12.32
N ARG A 412 8.93 -16.23 12.72
CA ARG A 412 10.38 -16.45 12.53
C ARG A 412 11.19 -16.02 13.73
N THR A 413 12.23 -16.78 14.02
CA THR A 413 13.31 -16.40 14.91
C THR A 413 14.30 -15.52 14.16
N ILE A 414 14.43 -14.24 14.53
CA ILE A 414 15.38 -13.29 13.94
C ILE A 414 16.22 -12.67 15.06
N GLY A 415 17.54 -12.83 14.96
CA GLY A 415 18.48 -12.27 15.92
C GLY A 415 18.32 -12.89 17.31
N ASN A 416 17.93 -12.07 18.28
CA ASN A 416 17.68 -12.45 19.67
C ASN A 416 16.19 -12.65 19.99
N ARG A 417 15.29 -12.56 18.99
CA ARG A 417 13.81 -12.54 19.17
C ARG A 417 13.09 -13.53 18.27
N VAL A 418 11.87 -13.92 18.67
CA VAL A 418 10.83 -14.43 17.76
C VAL A 418 9.92 -13.27 17.34
N VAL A 419 9.62 -13.17 16.06
CA VAL A 419 8.81 -12.11 15.45
C VAL A 419 7.86 -12.70 14.41
N CYS A 420 6.75 -12.03 14.15
CA CYS A 420 5.97 -12.28 12.94
C CYS A 420 6.53 -11.45 11.78
N THR A 421 6.85 -12.09 10.65
CA THR A 421 7.20 -11.46 9.38
C THR A 421 6.01 -11.41 8.42
N VAL A 422 6.03 -10.44 7.51
CA VAL A 422 5.16 -10.37 6.33
C VAL A 422 5.94 -10.84 5.13
N GLU A 423 5.45 -11.87 4.44
CA GLU A 423 6.19 -12.54 3.35
C GLU A 423 5.34 -12.70 2.09
N ALA A 424 5.94 -12.42 0.93
CA ALA A 424 5.29 -12.55 -0.38
C ALA A 424 5.13 -14.03 -0.76
N ILE A 425 3.88 -14.53 -0.84
CA ILE A 425 3.60 -15.94 -1.21
C ILE A 425 3.51 -16.18 -2.72
N ARG A 426 3.43 -15.09 -3.49
CA ARG A 426 3.48 -14.99 -4.95
C ARG A 426 4.27 -13.74 -5.34
N ASP A 427 4.61 -13.60 -6.62
CA ASP A 427 5.14 -12.34 -7.14
C ASP A 427 4.05 -11.25 -7.06
N ILE A 428 4.48 -10.02 -6.73
CA ILE A 428 3.62 -8.85 -6.48
C ILE A 428 4.05 -7.76 -7.46
N ARG A 429 3.12 -7.28 -8.28
CA ARG A 429 3.38 -6.24 -9.29
C ARG A 429 3.22 -4.84 -8.70
N PRO A 430 3.81 -3.80 -9.32
CA PRO A 430 3.65 -2.43 -8.86
C PRO A 430 2.17 -2.03 -8.88
N PHE A 431 1.77 -1.20 -7.93
CA PHE A 431 0.42 -0.67 -7.75
C PHE A 431 -0.67 -1.70 -7.37
N GLU A 432 -0.32 -2.95 -7.09
CA GLU A 432 -1.22 -3.92 -6.43
C GLU A 432 -1.45 -3.57 -4.94
N GLU A 433 -2.56 -4.04 -4.38
CA GLU A 433 -2.82 -4.03 -2.93
C GLU A 433 -2.07 -5.19 -2.25
N LEU A 434 -1.40 -4.90 -1.12
CA LEU A 434 -0.91 -5.95 -0.23
C LEU A 434 -2.07 -6.51 0.60
N THR A 435 -2.29 -7.81 0.46
CA THR A 435 -3.40 -8.51 1.10
C THR A 435 -2.96 -9.84 1.68
N VAL A 436 -3.56 -10.23 2.80
CA VAL A 436 -3.23 -11.43 3.59
C VAL A 436 -4.48 -12.25 3.90
N SER A 437 -4.35 -13.56 4.11
CA SER A 437 -5.45 -14.32 4.72
C SER A 437 -5.43 -14.10 6.23
N TYR A 438 -6.53 -13.59 6.81
CA TYR A 438 -6.69 -13.51 8.26
C TYR A 438 -7.01 -14.88 8.89
N GLY A 439 -7.37 -15.89 8.07
CA GLY A 439 -7.75 -17.23 8.50
C GLY A 439 -9.09 -17.30 9.24
N ASP A 440 -9.69 -18.49 9.29
CA ASP A 440 -11.04 -18.69 9.83
C ASP A 440 -11.18 -18.25 11.30
N LYS A 441 -10.11 -18.44 12.09
CA LYS A 441 -10.04 -18.03 13.50
C LYS A 441 -10.26 -16.52 13.68
N TYR A 442 -9.96 -15.68 12.69
CA TYR A 442 -10.27 -14.25 12.74
C TYR A 442 -11.75 -13.95 12.49
N TRP A 443 -12.42 -14.73 11.63
CA TRP A 443 -13.83 -14.54 11.27
C TRP A 443 -14.80 -15.20 12.28
N GLN A 444 -14.35 -16.25 12.97
CA GLN A 444 -15.08 -16.88 14.06
C GLN A 444 -15.56 -15.82 15.09
N ASN A 445 -16.85 -15.88 15.42
CA ASN A 445 -17.55 -14.98 16.33
C ASN A 445 -17.67 -13.50 15.86
N LYS A 446 -17.25 -13.15 14.65
CA LYS A 446 -17.46 -11.80 14.06
C LYS A 446 -18.56 -11.83 13.02
N ASN A 447 -19.56 -10.98 13.18
CA ASN A 447 -20.63 -10.80 12.19
C ASN A 447 -20.17 -9.86 11.05
N TYR A 448 -19.09 -10.24 10.37
CA TYR A 448 -18.49 -9.52 9.25
C TYR A 448 -18.50 -10.38 7.99
N GLU A 449 -18.82 -9.74 6.86
CA GLU A 449 -18.86 -10.38 5.54
C GLU A 449 -17.52 -10.18 4.80
N CYS A 450 -17.08 -11.20 4.06
CA CYS A 450 -15.90 -11.14 3.22
C CYS A 450 -16.13 -10.19 2.04
N ARG A 451 -15.39 -9.07 1.98
CA ARG A 451 -15.53 -8.04 0.94
C ARG A 451 -14.38 -7.98 -0.09
N CYS A 452 -13.47 -8.96 -0.09
CA CYS A 452 -12.29 -8.94 -0.97
C CYS A 452 -12.54 -9.22 -2.46
N GLY A 453 -13.80 -9.43 -2.88
CA GLY A 453 -14.15 -9.77 -4.27
C GLY A 453 -13.64 -11.16 -4.76
N HIS A 454 -13.01 -11.94 -3.89
CA HIS A 454 -12.45 -13.26 -4.19
C HIS A 454 -13.01 -14.39 -3.30
N CYS A 455 -14.14 -14.11 -2.63
CA CYS A 455 -14.85 -15.03 -1.75
C CYS A 455 -15.70 -16.04 -2.57
N ASP A 456 -15.06 -16.82 -3.45
CA ASP A 456 -15.71 -17.72 -4.41
C ASP A 456 -16.04 -19.13 -3.86
N GLY A 457 -15.73 -19.37 -2.59
CA GLY A 457 -15.90 -20.67 -1.93
C GLY A 457 -14.74 -21.65 -2.14
N SER A 458 -13.68 -21.29 -2.86
CA SER A 458 -12.44 -22.10 -2.93
C SER A 458 -11.35 -21.63 -1.95
N GLY A 459 -11.70 -20.76 -1.01
CA GLY A 459 -10.78 -20.13 -0.04
C GLY A 459 -10.48 -20.98 1.20
N THR A 460 -10.59 -22.31 1.12
CA THR A 460 -10.31 -23.26 2.20
C THR A 460 -9.63 -24.52 1.66
N ASP A 461 -8.33 -24.65 1.91
CA ASP A 461 -7.58 -25.88 2.24
C ASP A 461 -6.12 -25.50 2.57
#